data_AF-A0A1V5ICM9-F1
#
_entry.id   AF-A0A1V5ICM9-F1
#
_cell.length_a   1.000
_cell.length_b   1.000
_cell.length_c   1.000
_cell.angle_alpha   90.00
_cell.angle_beta   90.00
_cell.angle_gamma   90.00
#
_symmetry.space_group_name_H-M   'P 1'
#
loop_
_entity.id
_entity.type
_entity.pdbx_description
1 polymer ?
#
loop_
_entity_poly.entity_id
_entity_poly.type
_entity_poly.pdbx_seq_one_letter_code
_entity_poly.pdbx_strand_id
1 'polypeptide(L)'
;MFTLAGYKQEAADRDERAGQRARLAIIGLVVVLLIPLTGSSSQILLYEVWTRKADGITQQWLAGTEWKIQDVSQTSDEIVITVIGPGEAPPLDDLKAALREEIPERVPVSIVEDSGRTADL
;
A
#
# COMPACT_ATOMS: atom_id res chain seq x y z
N MET A 1 44.24 -17.77 50.97
CA MET A 1 42.83 -17.34 51.05
C MET A 1 42.60 -16.26 49.98
N PHE A 2 42.48 -16.63 48.70
CA PHE A 2 42.29 -15.68 47.58
C PHE A 2 41.50 -16.36 46.45
N THR A 3 40.20 -16.62 46.66
CA THR A 3 39.35 -17.18 45.58
C THR A 3 37.88 -16.76 45.63
N LEU A 4 37.44 -16.01 46.65
CA LEU A 4 36.02 -15.61 46.79
C LEU A 4 35.70 -14.21 46.25
N ALA A 5 36.67 -13.30 46.19
CA ALA A 5 36.43 -11.92 45.73
C ALA A 5 36.39 -11.81 44.19
N GLY A 6 37.26 -12.54 43.47
CA GLY A 6 37.29 -12.52 42.00
C GLY A 6 36.03 -13.12 41.37
N TYR A 7 35.52 -14.23 41.94
CA TYR A 7 34.34 -14.93 41.42
C TYR A 7 33.05 -14.08 41.48
N LYS A 8 32.89 -13.27 42.53
CA LYS A 8 31.74 -12.36 42.64
C LYS A 8 31.78 -11.25 41.59
N GLN A 9 32.97 -10.75 41.28
CA GLN A 9 33.12 -9.65 40.33
C GLN A 9 32.97 -10.13 38.88
N GLU A 10 33.49 -11.32 38.55
CA GLU A 10 33.28 -11.94 37.23
C GLU A 10 31.84 -12.45 37.03
N ALA A 11 31.17 -12.86 38.10
CA ALA A 11 29.74 -13.20 38.05
C ALA A 11 28.87 -11.96 37.83
N ALA A 12 29.13 -10.85 38.52
CA ALA A 12 28.39 -9.59 38.36
C ALA A 12 28.57 -8.98 36.95
N ASP A 13 29.80 -8.96 36.45
CA ASP A 13 30.13 -8.42 35.13
C ASP A 13 29.59 -9.32 33.99
N ARG A 14 29.48 -10.65 34.23
CA ARG A 14 28.73 -11.56 33.33
C ARG A 14 27.23 -11.31 33.37
N ASP A 15 26.66 -11.03 34.55
CA ASP A 15 25.23 -10.76 34.71
C ASP A 15 24.82 -9.44 34.03
N GLU A 16 25.64 -8.39 34.15
CA GLU A 16 25.41 -7.11 33.47
C GLU A 16 25.51 -7.27 31.94
N ARG A 17 26.52 -7.99 31.44
CA ARG A 17 26.67 -8.26 30.00
C ARG A 17 25.57 -9.20 29.48
N ALA A 18 25.13 -10.17 30.27
CA ALA A 18 24.01 -11.05 29.95
C ALA A 18 22.69 -10.26 29.92
N GLY A 19 22.49 -9.35 30.87
CA GLY A 19 21.34 -8.43 30.92
C GLY A 19 21.30 -7.48 29.72
N GLN A 20 22.43 -6.91 29.31
CA GLN A 20 22.52 -6.09 28.10
C GLN A 20 22.22 -6.89 26.83
N ARG A 21 22.76 -8.11 26.71
CA ARG A 21 22.48 -9.00 25.58
C ARG A 21 21.02 -9.44 25.54
N ALA A 22 20.43 -9.76 26.69
CA ALA A 22 19.01 -10.10 26.80
C ALA A 22 18.13 -8.91 26.42
N ARG A 23 18.49 -7.69 26.84
CA ARG A 23 17.76 -6.47 26.48
C ARG A 23 17.85 -6.18 24.98
N LEU A 24 19.01 -6.35 24.36
CA LEU A 24 19.18 -6.23 22.91
C LEU A 24 18.40 -7.32 22.15
N ALA A 25 18.37 -8.55 22.65
CA ALA A 25 17.60 -9.63 22.06
C ALA A 25 16.08 -9.33 22.12
N ILE A 26 15.59 -8.82 23.25
CA ILE A 26 14.19 -8.41 23.39
C ILE A 26 13.86 -7.25 22.44
N ILE A 27 14.70 -6.21 22.39
CA ILE A 27 14.51 -5.09 21.46
C ILE A 27 14.51 -5.57 20.01
N GLY A 28 15.44 -6.45 19.64
CA GLY A 28 15.49 -7.05 18.31
C GLY A 28 14.23 -7.84 17.97
N LEU A 29 13.72 -8.64 18.91
CA LEU A 29 12.49 -9.42 18.74
C LEU A 29 11.26 -8.50 18.59
N VAL A 30 11.18 -7.42 19.37
CA VAL A 30 10.14 -6.38 19.23
C VAL A 30 10.24 -5.71 17.85
N VAL A 31 11.43 -5.34 17.38
CA VAL A 31 11.60 -4.75 16.04
C VAL A 31 11.18 -5.74 14.95
N VAL A 32 11.58 -7.01 15.04
CA VAL A 32 11.17 -8.06 14.11
C VAL A 32 9.65 -8.23 14.08
N LEU A 33 8.97 -8.11 15.22
CA LEU A 33 7.51 -8.11 15.30
C LEU A 33 6.87 -6.83 14.72
N LEU A 34 7.52 -5.68 14.88
CA LEU A 34 7.02 -4.40 14.37
C LEU A 34 7.16 -4.26 12.85
N ILE A 35 8.12 -4.94 12.22
CA ILE A 35 8.32 -4.92 10.76
C ILE A 35 7.06 -5.36 9.99
N PRO A 36 6.45 -6.54 10.21
CA PRO A 36 5.24 -6.95 9.50
C PRO A 36 4.05 -6.04 9.82
N LEU A 37 3.92 -5.56 11.07
CA LEU A 37 2.87 -4.60 11.45
C LEU A 37 2.98 -3.26 10.69
N THR A 38 4.20 -2.76 10.49
CA THR A 38 4.44 -1.49 9.78
C THR A 38 4.39 -1.67 8.26
N GLY A 39 4.84 -2.82 7.77
CA GLY A 39 4.80 -3.18 6.35
C GLY A 39 3.37 -3.19 5.81
N SER A 40 2.43 -3.76 6.57
CA SER A 40 1.02 -3.83 6.18
C SER A 40 0.36 -2.45 6.12
N SER A 41 0.68 -1.51 7.02
CA SER A 41 0.06 -0.18 7.01
C SER A 41 0.63 0.76 5.95
N SER A 42 1.90 0.59 5.58
CA SER A 42 2.58 1.48 4.63
C SER A 42 2.04 1.33 3.20
N GLN A 43 1.65 0.11 2.83
CA GLN A 43 1.05 -0.16 1.52
C GLN A 43 -0.29 0.56 1.36
N ILE A 44 -1.12 0.57 2.40
CA ILE A 44 -2.46 1.18 2.37
C ILE A 44 -2.39 2.68 2.07
N LEU A 45 -1.43 3.40 2.66
CA LEU A 45 -1.31 4.86 2.49
C LEU A 45 -0.85 5.27 1.09
N LEU A 46 0.04 4.49 0.46
CA LEU A 46 0.52 4.75 -0.90
C LEU A 46 -0.58 4.49 -1.94
N TYR A 47 -1.37 3.44 -1.72
CA TYR A 47 -2.49 3.11 -2.57
C TYR A 47 -3.55 4.20 -2.57
N GLU A 48 -3.88 4.80 -1.43
CA GLU A 48 -4.88 5.87 -1.36
C GLU A 48 -4.49 7.11 -2.20
N VAL A 49 -3.19 7.39 -2.32
CA VAL A 49 -2.67 8.45 -3.19
C VAL A 49 -2.82 8.06 -4.66
N TRP A 50 -2.46 6.83 -5.02
CA TRP A 50 -2.58 6.35 -6.41
C TRP A 50 -4.03 6.22 -6.86
N THR A 51 -4.94 5.79 -5.99
CA THR A 51 -6.39 5.76 -6.26
C THR A 51 -6.92 7.15 -6.57
N ARG A 52 -6.53 8.17 -5.78
CA ARG A 52 -6.92 9.57 -6.06
C ARG A 52 -6.35 10.08 -7.39
N LYS A 53 -5.12 9.70 -7.73
CA LYS A 53 -4.53 10.05 -9.04
C LYS A 53 -5.27 9.36 -10.20
N ALA A 54 -5.57 8.06 -10.06
CA ALA A 54 -6.29 7.28 -11.05
C ALA A 54 -7.69 7.87 -11.31
N ASP A 55 -8.40 8.29 -10.26
CA ASP A 55 -9.68 9.00 -10.38
C ASP A 55 -9.53 10.31 -11.17
N GLY A 56 -8.56 11.15 -10.81
CA GLY A 56 -8.31 12.42 -11.52
C GLY A 56 -7.96 12.23 -13.00
N ILE A 57 -7.12 11.25 -13.33
CA ILE A 57 -6.75 10.92 -14.71
C ILE A 57 -7.97 10.40 -15.48
N THR A 58 -8.76 9.52 -14.86
CA THR A 58 -9.97 8.97 -15.47
C THR A 58 -11.02 10.06 -15.71
N GLN A 59 -11.21 10.99 -14.77
CA GLN A 59 -12.11 12.13 -14.96
C GLN A 59 -11.68 13.00 -16.14
N GLN A 60 -10.37 13.17 -16.32
CA GLN A 60 -9.82 13.96 -17.42
C GLN A 60 -9.95 13.24 -18.76
N TRP A 61 -9.79 11.91 -18.79
CA TRP A 61 -10.01 11.07 -19.96
C TRP A 61 -11.50 11.03 -20.37
N LEU A 62 -12.42 11.02 -19.41
CA LEU A 62 -13.86 11.08 -19.64
C LEU A 62 -14.36 12.50 -19.95
N ALA A 63 -13.52 13.53 -19.78
CA ALA A 63 -13.94 14.91 -19.96
C ALA A 63 -14.40 15.17 -21.40
N GLY A 64 -15.63 15.66 -21.55
CA GLY A 64 -16.23 15.91 -22.86
C GLY A 64 -16.96 14.71 -23.46
N THR A 65 -17.08 13.61 -22.72
CA THR A 65 -17.89 12.44 -23.10
C THR A 65 -19.14 12.33 -22.24
N GLU A 66 -20.13 11.55 -22.68
CA GLU A 66 -21.33 11.23 -21.88
C GLU A 66 -21.08 10.12 -20.85
N TRP A 67 -19.88 9.56 -20.84
CA TRP A 67 -19.43 8.54 -19.89
C TRP A 67 -19.12 9.17 -18.54
N LYS A 68 -19.43 8.43 -17.47
CA LYS A 68 -19.25 8.86 -16.08
C LYS A 68 -18.56 7.76 -15.27
N ILE A 69 -17.80 8.19 -14.27
CA ILE A 69 -17.25 7.29 -13.26
C ILE A 69 -18.38 6.83 -12.36
N GLN A 70 -18.59 5.51 -12.31
CA GLN A 70 -19.56 4.89 -11.40
C GLN A 70 -18.89 4.61 -10.04
N ASP A 71 -17.71 3.99 -10.07
CA ASP A 71 -16.97 3.59 -8.88
C ASP A 71 -15.47 3.56 -9.16
N VAL A 72 -14.69 3.96 -8.15
CA VAL A 72 -13.24 3.76 -8.14
C VAL A 72 -12.91 3.15 -6.79
N SER A 73 -12.66 1.85 -6.77
CA SER A 73 -12.40 1.12 -5.55
C SER A 73 -11.08 0.37 -5.62
N GLN A 74 -10.44 0.25 -4.46
CA GLN A 74 -9.29 -0.61 -4.27
C GLN A 74 -9.79 -1.98 -3.80
N THR A 75 -9.53 -3.02 -4.59
CA THR A 75 -9.78 -4.41 -4.18
C THR A 75 -8.45 -5.09 -3.93
N SER A 76 -8.16 -5.34 -2.65
CA SER A 76 -6.87 -5.88 -2.17
C SER A 76 -5.67 -5.02 -2.58
N ASP A 77 -5.09 -5.26 -3.76
CA ASP A 77 -3.88 -4.59 -4.27
C ASP A 77 -4.10 -4.07 -5.71
N GLU A 78 -5.35 -4.06 -6.18
CA GLU A 78 -5.74 -3.65 -7.52
C GLU A 78 -6.69 -2.46 -7.48
N ILE A 79 -6.46 -1.49 -8.36
CA ILE A 79 -7.36 -0.35 -8.57
C ILE A 79 -8.35 -0.74 -9.65
N VAL A 80 -9.62 -0.83 -9.29
CA VAL A 80 -10.71 -1.14 -10.21
C VAL A 80 -11.48 0.15 -10.49
N ILE A 81 -11.55 0.52 -11.77
CA ILE A 81 -12.21 1.73 -12.23
C ILE A 81 -13.44 1.29 -13.05
N THR A 82 -14.63 1.61 -12.55
CA THR A 82 -15.88 1.30 -13.22
C THR A 82 -16.42 2.55 -13.88
N VAL A 83 -16.58 2.51 -15.20
CA VAL A 83 -17.13 3.61 -16.00
C VAL A 83 -18.42 3.17 -16.67
N ILE A 84 -19.41 4.07 -16.67
CA ILE A 84 -20.72 3.85 -17.25
C ILE A 84 -21.05 4.93 -18.25
N GLY A 85 -21.51 4.56 -19.44
CA GLY A 85 -21.87 5.54 -20.45
C GLY A 85 -22.59 4.93 -21.65
N PRO A 86 -23.22 5.78 -22.46
CA PRO A 86 -23.85 5.35 -23.69
C PRO A 86 -22.82 5.16 -24.82
N GLY A 87 -23.03 4.15 -25.65
CA GLY A 87 -22.24 3.95 -26.88
C GLY A 87 -20.93 3.21 -26.66
N GLU A 88 -19.93 3.52 -27.49
CA GLU A 88 -18.58 2.96 -27.41
C GLU A 88 -17.73 3.81 -26.44
N ALA A 89 -16.91 3.16 -25.62
CA ALA A 89 -16.01 3.85 -24.71
C ALA A 89 -14.92 4.62 -25.49
N PRO A 90 -14.34 5.68 -24.91
CA PRO A 90 -13.18 6.33 -25.49
C PRO A 90 -11.99 5.35 -25.61
N PRO A 91 -10.96 5.66 -26.42
CA PRO A 91 -9.80 4.77 -26.56
C PRO A 91 -9.09 4.53 -25.22
N LEU A 92 -8.94 3.26 -24.85
CA LEU A 92 -8.28 2.85 -23.60
C LEU A 92 -6.76 3.06 -23.62
N ASP A 93 -6.14 3.12 -24.80
CA ASP A 93 -4.68 3.27 -24.92
C ASP A 93 -4.19 4.61 -24.35
N ASP A 94 -4.94 5.70 -24.54
CA ASP A 94 -4.62 7.02 -24.02
C ASP A 94 -4.71 7.04 -22.48
N LEU A 95 -5.75 6.41 -21.93
CA LEU A 95 -5.92 6.25 -20.48
C LEU A 95 -4.79 5.39 -19.89
N LYS A 96 -4.43 4.30 -20.55
CA LYS A 96 -3.33 3.43 -20.14
C LYS A 96 -2.00 4.19 -20.11
N ALA A 97 -1.71 5.00 -21.13
CA ALA A 97 -0.50 5.81 -21.17
C ALA A 97 -0.45 6.82 -20.02
N ALA A 98 -1.54 7.55 -19.80
CA ALA A 98 -1.64 8.54 -18.71
C ALA A 98 -1.52 7.89 -17.32
N LEU A 99 -2.13 6.73 -17.10
CA LEU A 99 -2.02 5.99 -15.84
C LEU A 99 -0.59 5.50 -15.60
N ARG A 100 0.14 5.05 -16.63
CA ARG A 100 1.50 4.51 -16.49
C ARG A 100 2.58 5.58 -16.26
N GLU A 101 2.29 6.83 -16.60
CA GLU A 101 3.16 7.97 -16.28
C GLU A 101 3.15 8.29 -14.77
N GLU A 102 1.99 8.14 -14.13
CA GLU A 102 1.75 8.57 -12.75
C GLU A 102 1.71 7.42 -11.74
N ILE A 103 1.44 6.19 -12.21
CA ILE A 103 1.30 4.98 -11.39
C ILE A 103 2.37 3.95 -11.80
N PRO A 104 3.19 3.44 -10.85
CA PRO A 104 4.23 2.47 -11.15
C PRO A 104 3.66 1.14 -11.63
N GLU A 105 4.39 0.44 -12.50
CA GLU A 105 3.88 -0.77 -13.16
C GLU A 105 3.51 -1.93 -12.23
N ARG A 106 4.03 -1.90 -11.00
CA ARG A 106 3.76 -2.88 -9.95
C ARG A 106 2.33 -2.82 -9.41
N VAL A 107 1.58 -1.76 -9.71
CA VAL A 107 0.18 -1.61 -9.28
C VAL A 107 -0.74 -2.06 -10.42
N PRO A 108 -1.48 -3.17 -10.24
CA PRO A 108 -2.49 -3.57 -11.21
C PRO A 108 -3.65 -2.57 -11.23
N VAL A 109 -4.10 -2.24 -12.44
CA VAL A 109 -5.24 -1.35 -12.69
C VAL A 109 -6.13 -2.01 -13.73
N SER A 110 -7.40 -2.17 -13.40
CA SER A 110 -8.41 -2.77 -14.28
C SER A 110 -9.55 -1.79 -14.50
N ILE A 111 -10.10 -1.80 -15.72
CA ILE A 111 -11.21 -0.95 -16.13
C ILE A 111 -12.39 -1.85 -16.47
N VAL A 112 -13.55 -1.54 -15.90
CA VAL A 112 -14.82 -2.20 -16.21
C VAL A 112 -15.71 -1.18 -16.90
N GLU A 113 -16.06 -1.49 -18.14
CA GLU A 113 -16.97 -0.68 -18.96
C GLU A 113 -18.38 -1.27 -18.83
N ASP A 114 -19.31 -0.47 -18.31
CA ASP A 114 -20.73 -0.82 -18.28
C ASP A 114 -21.49 0.04 -19.29
N SER A 115 -22.01 -0.58 -20.34
CA SER A 115 -22.83 0.09 -21.34
C SER A 115 -24.25 0.28 -20.78
N GLY A 116 -24.42 1.29 -19.93
CA GLY A 116 -25.69 1.64 -19.31
C GLY A 116 -26.64 2.32 -20.30
N ARG A 117 -27.87 1.82 -20.41
CA ARG A 117 -28.95 2.52 -21.14
C ARG A 117 -29.64 3.50 -20.19
N THR A 118 -29.39 4.80 -20.34
CA THR A 118 -30.07 5.84 -19.57
C THR A 118 -31.53 5.95 -20.02
N ALA A 119 -32.47 5.79 -19.10
CA ALA A 119 -33.89 6.09 -19.32
C ALA A 119 -34.27 7.27 -18.42
N ASP A 120 -34.69 8.37 -19.02
CA ASP A 120 -35.34 9.48 -18.32
C ASP A 120 -36.75 9.03 -17.92
N LEU A 121 -37.11 9.19 -16.64
CA LEU A 121 -38.45 8.90 -16.09
C LEU A 121 -39.20 10.20 -15.79
#